data_AF-E6XFF7-F1
#
_entry.id   AF-E6XFF7-F1
#
_cell.length_a   1.000
_cell.length_b   1.000
_cell.length_c   1.000
_cell.angle_alpha   90.00
_cell.angle_beta   90.00
_cell.angle_gamma   90.00
#
_symmetry.space_group_name_H-M   'P 1'
#
loop_
_entity.id
_entity.type
_entity.pdbx_description
1 polymer ?
#
loop_
_entity_poly.entity_id
_entity_poly.type
_entity_poly.pdbx_seq_one_letter_code
_entity_poly.pdbx_strand_id
1 'polypeptide(L)'
;MVNSEDFIKRLEKILDYYGLSAAVFADKVSVQRSGISHLLSGRNKPSLEFVMKVVDAYPEVNLYWFLNGKGTFPHKPEKQITATPPIPTTPPPTPVTPAQNPVPEKAEAAPPAPQLPLEFKEKLIEKKSNGKKVIEKVVLFYDDGSFEAYQI
;
A
#
# COMPACT_ATOMS: atom_id res chain seq x y z
N MET A 1 20.13 -4.03 -0.44
CA MET A 1 19.04 -4.97 -0.76
C MET A 1 18.01 -4.89 0.36
N VAL A 2 16.72 -4.78 0.05
CA VAL A 2 15.68 -4.66 1.09
C VAL A 2 15.55 -6.01 1.80
N ASN A 3 15.75 -6.03 3.12
CA ASN A 3 15.53 -7.24 3.92
C ASN A 3 14.02 -7.47 4.05
N SER A 4 13.55 -8.61 3.56
CA SER A 4 12.11 -8.92 3.51
C SER A 4 11.54 -9.19 4.91
N GLU A 5 12.32 -9.80 5.80
CA GLU A 5 11.88 -10.06 7.18
C GLU A 5 11.70 -8.77 7.98
N ASP A 6 12.64 -7.84 7.85
CA ASP A 6 12.55 -6.52 8.49
C ASP A 6 11.40 -5.67 7.94
N PHE A 7 11.09 -5.82 6.64
CA PHE A 7 9.94 -5.16 6.03
C PHE A 7 8.62 -5.67 6.63
N ILE A 8 8.49 -6.99 6.80
CA ILE A 8 7.30 -7.62 7.39
C ILE A 8 7.08 -7.11 8.80
N LYS A 9 8.13 -7.08 9.64
CA LYS A 9 8.03 -6.54 11.01
C LYS A 9 7.57 -5.08 11.06
N ARG A 10 8.00 -4.27 10.09
CA ARG A 10 7.54 -2.87 9.99
C ARG A 10 6.10 -2.78 9.52
N LEU A 11 5.68 -3.64 8.59
CA LEU A 11 4.29 -3.73 8.18
C LEU A 11 3.39 -4.16 9.33
N GLU A 12 3.79 -5.16 10.13
CA GLU A 12 3.10 -5.57 11.36
C GLU A 12 3.00 -4.41 12.34
N LYS A 13 4.10 -3.67 12.58
CA LYS A 13 4.09 -2.49 13.43
C LYS A 13 3.09 -1.42 12.97
N ILE A 14 2.90 -1.25 11.66
CA ILE A 14 1.89 -0.34 11.10
C ILE A 14 0.49 -0.87 11.43
N LEU A 15 0.23 -2.17 11.21
CA LEU A 15 -1.05 -2.80 11.51
C LEU A 15 -1.42 -2.65 12.98
N ASP A 16 -0.48 -2.95 13.89
CA ASP A 16 -0.66 -2.81 15.33
C ASP A 16 -0.92 -1.36 15.75
N TYR A 17 -0.16 -0.41 15.21
CA TYR A 17 -0.31 1.01 15.54
C TYR A 17 -1.72 1.55 15.20
N TYR A 18 -2.30 1.11 14.09
CA TYR A 18 -3.66 1.49 13.71
C TYR A 18 -4.75 0.55 14.26
N GLY A 19 -4.38 -0.55 14.92
CA GLY A 19 -5.31 -1.59 15.35
C GLY A 19 -6.08 -2.24 14.20
N LEU A 20 -5.45 -2.40 13.04
CA LEU A 20 -6.10 -2.92 11.83
C LEU A 20 -5.74 -4.39 11.58
N SER A 21 -6.73 -5.17 11.17
CA SER A 21 -6.47 -6.49 10.59
C SER A 21 -5.87 -6.36 9.20
N ALA A 22 -5.13 -7.37 8.75
CA ALA A 22 -4.53 -7.42 7.42
C ALA A 22 -5.57 -7.23 6.28
N ALA A 23 -6.80 -7.72 6.49
CA ALA A 23 -7.89 -7.57 5.52
C ALA A 23 -8.35 -6.11 5.40
N VAL A 24 -8.62 -5.46 6.54
CA VAL A 24 -9.07 -4.05 6.58
C VAL A 24 -7.97 -3.12 6.06
N PHE A 25 -6.71 -3.42 6.39
CA PHE A 25 -5.57 -2.69 5.85
C PHE A 25 -5.50 -2.78 4.32
N ALA A 26 -5.67 -3.99 3.76
CA ALA A 26 -5.66 -4.19 2.31
C ALA A 26 -6.74 -3.37 1.61
N ASP A 27 -7.96 -3.36 2.18
CA ASP A 27 -9.08 -2.59 1.65
C ASP A 27 -8.79 -1.08 1.70
N LYS A 28 -8.20 -0.56 2.79
CA LYS A 28 -7.83 0.86 2.92
C LYS A 28 -6.79 1.32 1.90
N VAL A 29 -5.75 0.52 1.65
CA VAL A 29 -4.72 0.87 0.66
C VAL A 29 -5.08 0.42 -0.76
N SER A 30 -6.29 -0.10 -0.96
CA SER A 30 -6.81 -0.59 -2.24
C SER A 30 -5.92 -1.65 -2.91
N VAL A 31 -5.47 -2.63 -2.12
CA VAL A 31 -4.71 -3.79 -2.62
C VAL A 31 -5.40 -5.10 -2.26
N GLN A 32 -5.03 -6.17 -2.95
CA GLN A 32 -5.63 -7.48 -2.71
C GLN A 32 -5.24 -8.04 -1.33
N ARG A 33 -6.24 -8.55 -0.58
CA ARG A 33 -6.04 -9.22 0.72
C ARG A 33 -5.04 -10.38 0.65
N SER A 34 -5.10 -11.15 -0.43
CA SER A 34 -4.14 -12.23 -0.70
C SER A 34 -2.71 -11.70 -0.84
N GLY A 35 -2.53 -10.51 -1.42
CA GLY A 35 -1.23 -9.83 -1.50
C GLY A 35 -0.63 -9.56 -0.13
N ILE A 36 -1.42 -8.99 0.80
CA ILE A 36 -0.98 -8.75 2.18
C ILE A 36 -0.66 -10.07 2.89
N SER A 37 -1.51 -11.08 2.75
CA SER A 37 -1.30 -12.38 3.39
C SER A 37 0.00 -13.05 2.93
N HIS A 38 0.33 -13.00 1.63
CA HIS A 38 1.56 -13.57 1.10
C HIS A 38 2.82 -12.77 1.48
N LEU A 39 2.68 -11.45 1.67
CA LEU A 39 3.76 -10.60 2.17
C LEU A 39 4.07 -10.94 3.63
N LEU A 40 3.04 -10.99 4.48
CA LEU A 40 3.20 -11.34 5.91
C LEU A 40 3.76 -12.74 6.09
N SER A 41 3.45 -13.70 5.20
CA SER A 41 4.04 -15.04 5.23
C SER A 41 5.48 -15.12 4.69
N GLY A 42 6.07 -14.01 4.23
CA GLY A 42 7.44 -13.98 3.69
C GLY A 42 7.62 -14.67 2.33
N ARG A 43 6.53 -15.00 1.63
CA ARG A 43 6.61 -15.71 0.34
C ARG A 43 6.79 -14.75 -0.84
N ASN A 44 6.36 -13.50 -0.69
CA ASN A 44 6.44 -12.47 -1.72
C ASN A 44 7.26 -11.27 -1.26
N LYS A 45 7.87 -10.58 -2.23
CA LYS A 45 8.42 -9.23 -2.04
C LYS A 45 7.33 -8.19 -2.27
N PRO A 46 7.35 -7.07 -1.51
CA PRO A 46 6.45 -5.96 -1.78
C PRO A 46 6.72 -5.37 -3.17
N SER A 47 5.66 -5.08 -3.91
CA SER A 47 5.77 -4.30 -5.15
C SER A 47 5.99 -2.83 -4.82
N LEU A 48 6.60 -2.09 -5.74
CA LEU A 48 6.76 -0.64 -5.58
C LEU A 48 5.39 0.05 -5.45
N GLU A 49 4.44 -0.33 -6.29
CA GLU A 49 3.05 0.14 -6.23
C GLU A 49 2.44 0.00 -4.83
N PHE A 50 2.62 -1.17 -4.20
CA PHE A 50 2.15 -1.39 -2.83
C PHE A 50 2.78 -0.40 -1.85
N VAL A 51 4.10 -0.26 -1.90
CA VAL A 51 4.84 0.64 -1.01
C VAL A 51 4.37 2.09 -1.18
N MET A 52 4.17 2.54 -2.42
CA MET A 52 3.70 3.89 -2.70
C MET A 52 2.28 4.12 -2.16
N LYS A 53 1.38 3.15 -2.34
CA LYS A 53 0.01 3.21 -1.80
C LYS A 53 -0.03 3.30 -0.28
N VAL A 54 0.86 2.58 0.41
CA VAL A 54 0.94 2.62 1.87
C VAL A 54 1.41 4.00 2.36
N VAL A 55 2.47 4.56 1.77
CA VAL A 55 3.01 5.87 2.16
C VAL A 55 2.03 7.00 1.85
N ASP A 56 1.26 6.88 0.77
CA ASP A 56 0.21 7.85 0.40
C ASP A 56 -1.00 7.79 1.37
N ALA A 57 -1.45 6.57 1.71
CA ALA A 57 -2.58 6.37 2.62
C ALA A 57 -2.25 6.71 4.09
N TYR A 58 -0.98 6.57 4.48
CA TYR A 58 -0.54 6.72 5.87
C TYR A 58 0.63 7.72 5.96
N PRO A 59 0.35 9.02 6.15
CA PRO A 59 1.37 10.07 6.10
C PRO A 59 2.40 9.98 7.24
N GLU A 60 2.11 9.23 8.31
CA GLU A 60 3.11 8.92 9.35
C GLU A 60 4.10 7.82 8.97
N VAL A 61 3.84 7.08 7.89
CA VAL A 61 4.75 6.07 7.35
C VAL A 61 5.75 6.74 6.41
N ASN A 62 6.96 7.00 6.91
CA ASN A 62 8.05 7.47 6.05
C ASN A 62 8.56 6.33 5.14
N LEU A 63 8.70 6.61 3.83
CA LEU A 63 9.16 5.64 2.82
C LEU A 63 10.52 5.01 3.17
N TYR A 64 11.48 5.82 3.60
CA TYR A 64 12.82 5.36 3.91
C TYR A 64 12.85 4.52 5.20
N TRP A 65 12.02 4.88 6.17
CA TRP A 65 11.80 4.04 7.34
C TRP A 65 11.16 2.71 6.96
N PHE A 66 10.13 2.73 6.12
CA PHE A 66 9.40 1.53 5.74
C PHE A 66 10.25 0.54 4.93
N LEU A 67 11.12 1.04 4.05
CA LEU A 67 12.00 0.20 3.22
C LEU A 67 13.30 -0.20 3.91
N ASN A 68 13.95 0.72 4.63
CA ASN A 68 15.32 0.52 5.12
C ASN A 68 15.43 0.56 6.65
N GLY A 69 14.33 0.79 7.36
CA GLY A 69 14.32 0.93 8.83
C GLY A 69 14.99 2.21 9.33
N LYS A 70 15.31 3.16 8.44
CA LYS A 70 16.00 4.40 8.80
C LYS A 70 15.01 5.56 8.94
N GLY A 71 15.03 6.21 10.10
CA GLY A 71 14.05 7.23 10.47
C GLY A 71 13.20 6.77 11.64
N THR A 72 12.05 7.41 11.83
CA THR A 72 11.13 7.11 12.94
C THR A 72 9.72 6.85 12.42
N PHE A 73 9.00 5.97 13.11
CA PHE A 73 7.57 5.74 12.93
C PHE A 73 6.91 5.69 14.31
N PRO A 74 5.81 6.43 14.51
CA PRO A 74 5.15 7.34 13.55
C PRO A 74 5.98 8.60 13.27
N HIS A 75 6.14 8.96 12.00
CA HIS A 75 6.72 10.24 11.62
C HIS A 75 5.62 11.30 11.71
N LYS A 76 5.83 12.38 12.46
CA LYS A 76 4.97 13.56 12.27
C LYS A 76 5.44 14.22 10.98
N PRO A 77 4.63 14.29 9.92
CA PRO A 77 4.95 15.17 8.82
C PRO A 77 5.01 16.56 9.44
N GLU A 78 6.22 17.09 9.60
CA GLU A 78 6.40 18.51 9.80
C GLU A 78 5.75 19.13 8.57
N LYS A 79 4.53 19.64 8.76
CA LYS A 79 3.89 20.54 7.82
C LYS A 79 4.98 21.56 7.57
N GLN A 80 5.64 21.50 6.42
CA GLN A 80 6.64 22.48 6.05
C GLN A 80 5.85 23.77 5.89
N ILE A 81 5.67 24.47 7.01
CA ILE A 81 5.53 25.90 7.03
C ILE A 81 6.84 26.31 6.38
N THR A 82 6.76 26.78 5.15
CA THR A 82 7.80 27.59 4.55
C THR A 82 8.00 28.79 5.47
N ALA A 83 8.79 28.61 6.53
CA ALA A 83 9.42 29.70 7.24
C ALA A 83 10.56 30.17 6.33
N THR A 84 10.17 30.90 5.29
CA THR A 84 11.06 31.81 4.59
C THR A 84 11.73 32.68 5.67
N PRO A 85 13.06 32.76 5.77
CA PRO A 85 13.67 33.81 6.56
C PRO A 85 13.15 35.16 6.03
N PRO A 86 12.80 36.13 6.90
CA PRO A 86 12.30 37.42 6.44
C PRO A 86 13.41 38.12 5.64
N ILE A 87 13.23 38.16 4.33
CA ILE A 87 14.00 39.02 3.44
C ILE A 87 13.59 40.47 3.77
N PRO A 88 14.53 41.37 4.11
CA PRO A 88 14.20 42.78 4.34
C PRO A 88 13.73 43.44 3.04
N THR A 89 12.58 44.10 3.16
CA THR A 89 11.83 44.82 2.15
C THR A 89 12.58 46.05 1.62
N THR A 90 12.71 46.17 0.29
CA THR A 90 12.85 47.47 -0.39
C THR A 90 11.96 47.49 -1.64
N PRO A 91 11.01 48.45 -1.77
CA PRO A 91 10.14 48.60 -2.95
C PRO A 91 10.71 49.64 -3.96
N PRO A 92 10.10 49.90 -5.15
CA PRO A 92 10.66 49.59 -6.48
C PRO A 92 10.92 50.86 -7.34
N PRO A 93 11.27 50.73 -8.65
CA PRO A 93 10.23 50.95 -9.65
C PRO A 93 10.30 50.06 -10.92
N THR A 94 9.11 49.66 -11.37
CA THR A 94 8.66 49.25 -12.72
C THR A 94 9.01 50.28 -13.82
N PRO A 95 8.83 50.06 -15.16
CA PRO A 95 7.91 49.10 -15.82
C PRO A 95 8.46 48.40 -17.09
N VAL A 96 7.83 47.28 -17.50
CA VAL A 96 7.38 47.05 -18.89
C VAL A 96 6.37 45.89 -18.95
N THR A 97 5.23 46.16 -19.56
CA THR A 97 4.20 45.25 -20.11
C THR A 97 4.23 45.47 -21.65
N PRO A 98 3.40 44.88 -22.54
CA PRO A 98 2.70 43.58 -22.62
C PRO A 98 2.92 42.85 -23.98
N ALA A 99 2.66 41.53 -24.06
CA ALA A 99 2.11 40.82 -25.25
C ALA A 99 1.91 39.34 -24.90
N GLN A 100 0.67 38.87 -24.66
CA GLN A 100 -0.27 38.27 -25.62
C GLN A 100 0.20 36.92 -26.24
N ASN A 101 -0.33 35.82 -25.68
CA ASN A 101 -0.99 34.62 -26.27
C ASN A 101 -0.74 34.27 -27.76
N PRO A 102 -0.86 32.98 -28.21
CA PRO A 102 -1.84 31.99 -27.70
C PRO A 102 -1.40 30.51 -27.65
N VAL A 103 -2.23 29.77 -26.92
CA VAL A 103 -2.52 28.33 -26.98
C VAL A 103 -2.56 27.78 -28.41
N PRO A 104 -2.12 26.52 -28.60
CA PRO A 104 -2.85 25.60 -29.46
C PRO A 104 -3.30 24.36 -28.68
N GLU A 105 -4.61 24.25 -28.62
CA GLU A 105 -5.42 23.06 -28.45
C GLU A 105 -5.20 22.14 -29.68
N LYS A 106 -5.09 20.81 -29.47
CA LYS A 106 -5.89 19.76 -30.15
C LYS A 106 -5.22 18.36 -30.17
N ALA A 107 -6.10 17.36 -30.08
CA ALA A 107 -5.97 15.94 -30.45
C ALA A 107 -5.46 14.94 -29.39
N GLU A 108 -6.38 14.52 -28.52
CA GLU A 108 -7.03 13.19 -28.56
C GLU A 108 -6.18 11.96 -28.95
N ALA A 109 -5.95 11.08 -27.97
CA ALA A 109 -5.93 9.63 -28.17
C ALA A 109 -6.36 8.93 -26.87
N ALA A 110 -7.43 8.14 -26.96
CA ALA A 110 -8.07 7.42 -25.88
C ALA A 110 -7.15 6.40 -25.18
N PRO A 111 -7.34 6.11 -23.87
CA PRO A 111 -6.66 5.00 -23.22
C PRO A 111 -7.24 3.67 -23.73
N PRO A 112 -6.39 2.67 -24.09
CA PRO A 112 -6.87 1.34 -24.37
C PRO A 112 -7.44 0.72 -23.08
N ALA A 113 -8.67 0.20 -23.17
CA ALA A 113 -9.32 -0.53 -22.10
C ALA A 113 -8.46 -1.73 -21.63
N PRO A 114 -8.38 -2.00 -20.31
CA PRO A 114 -7.77 -3.23 -19.83
C PRO A 114 -8.62 -4.42 -20.25
N GLN A 115 -8.11 -5.26 -21.15
CA GLN A 115 -8.67 -6.57 -21.38
C GLN A 115 -8.39 -7.43 -20.14
N LEU A 116 -9.44 -7.98 -19.53
CA LEU A 116 -9.40 -8.97 -18.45
C LEU A 116 -9.16 -10.37 -19.04
N PRO A 117 -8.06 -11.06 -18.72
CA PRO A 117 -8.01 -12.51 -18.88
C PRO A 117 -8.72 -13.17 -17.69
N LEU A 118 -9.96 -13.59 -17.93
CA LEU A 118 -10.67 -14.59 -17.14
C LEU A 118 -10.03 -15.96 -17.40
N GLU A 119 -9.05 -16.36 -16.59
CA GLU A 119 -8.71 -17.77 -16.41
C GLU A 119 -8.28 -18.03 -14.95
N PHE A 120 -9.26 -18.16 -14.06
CA PHE A 120 -9.06 -18.77 -12.75
C PHE A 120 -9.08 -20.29 -12.93
N LYS A 121 -7.93 -20.90 -13.24
CA LYS A 121 -7.78 -22.34 -13.11
C LYS A 121 -7.74 -22.69 -11.62
N GLU A 122 -8.84 -23.23 -11.11
CA GLU A 122 -8.85 -23.96 -9.84
C GLU A 122 -7.86 -25.13 -9.94
N LYS A 123 -6.64 -24.90 -9.48
CA LYS A 123 -5.72 -25.99 -9.18
C LYS A 123 -6.12 -26.54 -7.83
N LEU A 124 -7.14 -27.40 -7.83
CA LEU A 124 -7.41 -28.31 -6.73
C LEU A 124 -6.11 -29.11 -6.50
N ILE A 125 -5.37 -28.80 -5.44
CA ILE A 125 -4.22 -29.61 -5.04
C ILE A 125 -4.79 -30.86 -4.36
N GLU A 126 -5.07 -31.89 -5.16
CA GLU A 126 -5.21 -33.24 -4.64
C GLU A 126 -3.82 -33.76 -4.25
N LYS A 127 -3.41 -33.51 -3.00
CA LYS A 127 -2.39 -34.34 -2.35
C LYS A 127 -3.00 -35.72 -2.14
N LYS A 128 -2.64 -36.67 -3.00
CA LYS A 128 -2.77 -38.10 -2.72
C LYS A 128 -1.88 -38.44 -1.52
N SER A 129 -2.48 -38.48 -0.34
CA SER A 129 -1.91 -39.13 0.85
C SER A 129 -2.60 -40.48 1.03
N ASN A 130 -1.84 -41.56 0.89
CA ASN A 130 -2.31 -42.95 1.00
C ASN A 130 -2.45 -43.39 2.48
N GLY A 131 -3.11 -42.57 3.30
CA GLY A 131 -3.30 -42.82 4.73
C GLY A 131 -4.62 -42.25 5.22
N LYS A 132 -5.17 -42.84 6.31
CA LYS A 132 -6.40 -42.37 6.97
C LYS A 132 -6.26 -40.87 7.27
N LYS A 133 -7.08 -40.05 6.60
CA LYS A 133 -7.11 -38.60 6.83
C LYS A 133 -7.80 -38.36 8.17
N VAL A 134 -7.08 -37.73 9.09
CA VAL A 134 -7.64 -37.24 10.35
C VAL A 134 -7.81 -35.74 10.19
N ILE A 135 -8.97 -35.22 10.58
CA ILE A 135 -9.26 -33.79 10.55
C ILE A 135 -8.55 -33.17 11.75
N GLU A 136 -7.57 -32.30 11.51
CA GLU A 136 -6.85 -31.58 12.57
C GLU A 136 -7.64 -30.36 13.02
N LYS A 137 -8.27 -29.64 12.08
CA LYS A 137 -8.95 -28.37 12.34
C LYS A 137 -10.04 -28.09 11.32
N VAL A 138 -11.17 -27.55 11.78
CA VAL A 138 -12.27 -27.04 10.96
C VAL A 138 -12.43 -25.55 11.25
N VAL A 139 -12.63 -24.74 10.21
CA VAL A 139 -12.97 -23.31 10.34
C VAL A 139 -14.27 -23.05 9.56
N LEU A 140 -15.28 -22.52 10.23
CA LEU A 140 -16.58 -22.15 9.66
C LEU A 140 -16.60 -20.63 9.42
N PHE A 141 -17.04 -20.20 8.25
CA PHE A 141 -17.22 -18.78 7.91
C PHE A 141 -18.72 -18.50 7.75
N TYR A 142 -19.18 -17.40 8.33
CA TYR A 142 -20.55 -16.92 8.27
C TYR A 142 -20.68 -15.76 7.28
N ASP A 143 -21.89 -15.47 6.82
CA ASP A 143 -22.14 -14.40 5.84
C ASP A 143 -21.96 -12.99 6.42
N ASP A 144 -22.05 -12.85 7.74
CA ASP A 144 -21.73 -11.62 8.47
C ASP A 144 -20.22 -11.37 8.59
N GLY A 145 -19.39 -12.28 8.08
CA GLY A 145 -17.93 -12.21 8.14
C GLY A 145 -17.33 -12.74 9.45
N SER A 146 -18.14 -13.24 10.37
CA SER A 146 -17.68 -13.96 11.56
C SER A 146 -17.10 -15.33 11.17
N PHE A 147 -16.25 -15.90 12.03
CA PHE A 147 -15.78 -17.27 11.86
C PHE A 147 -15.61 -18.01 13.19
N GLU A 148 -15.78 -19.33 13.15
CA GLU A 148 -15.52 -20.23 14.27
C GLU A 148 -14.45 -21.26 13.90
N ALA A 149 -13.56 -21.60 14.82
CA ALA A 149 -12.51 -22.59 14.61
C ALA A 149 -12.57 -23.70 15.65
N TYR A 150 -12.64 -24.95 15.18
CA TYR A 150 -12.70 -26.16 15.99
C TYR A 150 -11.46 -27.01 15.74
N GLN A 151 -10.82 -27.47 16.81
CA GLN A 151 -9.69 -28.41 16.76
C GLN A 151 -10.18 -29.75 17.33
N ILE A 152 -9.91 -30.85 16.61
CA ILE A 152 -10.41 -32.19 16.92
C ILE A 152 -9.32 -33.04 17.56
#